data_AF-Q2UTX9-F1
#
_entry.id   AF-Q2UTX9-F1
#
_cell.length_a   1.000
_cell.length_b   1.000
_cell.length_c   1.000
_cell.angle_alpha   90.00
_cell.angle_beta   90.00
_cell.angle_gamma   90.00
#
_symmetry.space_group_name_H-M   'P 1'
#
loop_
_entity.id
_entity.type
_entity.pdbx_description
1 polymer ?
#
loop_
_entity_poly.entity_id
_entity_poly.type
_entity_poly.pdbx_seq_one_letter_code
_entity_poly.pdbx_strand_id
1 'polypeptide(L)'
;MLTCVGIGTFTGSVFLIVLLFVAGDITDVVSSKAGPLLQILLHATQNTAGAICLLMLPLVCLVFATLSVMTTSSRMIFAFARDGGLPASRFFAHVHQRLGLPLNALALTTLVVIIFGLIFLGSSRIPN
;
A
#
# COMPACT_ATOMS: atom_id res chain seq x y z
N MET A 1 -11.65 -16.42 -1.79
CA MET A 1 -10.24 -16.22 -2.21
C MET A 1 -10.14 -16.05 -3.72
N LEU A 2 -10.44 -17.08 -4.53
CA LEU A 2 -10.41 -16.99 -6.00
C LEU A 2 -11.32 -15.90 -6.59
N THR A 3 -12.53 -15.73 -6.04
CA THR A 3 -13.49 -14.71 -6.51
C THR A 3 -13.02 -13.28 -6.30
N CYS A 4 -12.43 -12.98 -5.13
CA CYS A 4 -11.87 -11.66 -4.84
C CYS A 4 -10.70 -11.32 -5.78
N VAL A 5 -9.84 -12.31 -6.05
CA VAL A 5 -8.75 -12.18 -7.03
C VAL A 5 -9.31 -11.90 -8.42
N GLY A 6 -10.29 -12.68 -8.88
CA GLY A 6 -10.91 -12.48 -10.19
C GLY A 6 -11.54 -11.10 -10.36
N ILE A 7 -12.28 -10.62 -9.36
CA ILE A 7 -12.89 -9.28 -9.38
C ILE A 7 -11.81 -8.20 -9.44
N GLY A 8 -10.79 -8.28 -8.57
CA GLY A 8 -9.72 -7.29 -8.52
C GLY A 8 -8.87 -7.24 -9.79
N THR A 9 -8.54 -8.40 -10.36
CA THR A 9 -7.80 -8.47 -11.63
C THR A 9 -8.61 -7.86 -12.76
N PHE A 10 -9.92 -8.15 -12.85
CA PHE A 10 -10.77 -7.60 -13.89
C PHE A 10 -10.97 -6.08 -13.76
N THR A 11 -11.37 -5.60 -12.58
CA THR A 11 -11.61 -4.17 -12.36
C THR A 11 -10.32 -3.35 -12.47
N GLY A 12 -9.20 -3.87 -11.95
CA GLY A 12 -7.88 -3.25 -12.08
C GLY A 12 -7.41 -3.17 -13.53
N SER A 13 -7.64 -4.23 -14.32
CA SER A 13 -7.26 -4.23 -15.75
C SER A 13 -8.06 -3.19 -16.54
N VAL A 14 -9.37 -3.13 -16.34
CA VAL A 14 -10.23 -2.12 -16.98
C VAL A 14 -9.79 -0.71 -16.58
N PHE A 15 -9.53 -0.48 -15.30
CA PHE A 15 -9.06 0.81 -14.79
C PHE A 15 -7.72 1.23 -15.42
N LEU A 16 -6.74 0.32 -15.50
CA LEU A 16 -5.45 0.62 -16.13
C LEU A 16 -5.58 0.93 -17.62
N ILE A 17 -6.41 0.18 -18.36
CA ILE A 17 -6.65 0.43 -19.79
C ILE A 17 -7.19 1.85 -19.99
N VAL A 18 -8.17 2.27 -19.19
CA VAL A 18 -8.73 3.63 -19.27
C VAL A 18 -7.67 4.69 -18.95
N LEU A 19 -6.85 4.49 -17.91
CA LEU A 19 -5.77 5.43 -17.58
C LEU A 19 -4.74 5.55 -18.70
N LEU A 20 -4.38 4.44 -19.36
CA LEU A 20 -3.42 4.46 -20.46
C LEU A 20 -3.94 5.23 -21.69
N PHE A 21 -5.23 5.13 -22.00
CA PHE A 21 -5.84 5.90 -23.09
C PHE A 21 -5.88 7.41 -22.80
N VAL A 22 -5.97 7.78 -21.52
CA VAL A 22 -6.07 9.17 -21.06
C VAL A 22 -4.70 9.81 -20.79
N ALA A 23 -3.68 9.01 -20.48
CA ALA A 23 -2.37 9.50 -20.04
C ALA A 23 -1.72 10.49 -21.01
N GLY A 24 -1.94 10.34 -22.31
CA GLY A 24 -1.32 11.20 -23.32
C GLY A 24 0.19 11.00 -23.37
N ASP A 25 0.96 12.08 -23.30
CA ASP A 25 2.42 12.01 -23.40
C ASP A 25 3.07 11.46 -22.12
N ILE A 26 3.83 10.37 -22.26
CA ILE A 26 4.38 9.61 -21.13
C ILE A 26 5.55 10.38 -20.48
N THR A 27 6.25 11.21 -21.25
CA THR A 27 7.36 12.04 -20.75
C THR A 27 6.88 13.05 -19.71
N ASP A 28 5.72 13.68 -19.93
CA ASP A 28 5.13 14.64 -19.00
C ASP A 28 4.60 13.96 -17.74
N VAL A 29 4.06 12.74 -17.87
CA VAL A 29 3.57 11.93 -16.75
C VAL A 29 4.71 11.46 -15.84
N VAL A 30 5.84 11.04 -16.42
CA VAL A 30 7.00 10.56 -15.66
C VAL A 30 7.80 11.71 -15.04
N SER A 31 7.84 12.87 -15.71
CA SER A 31 8.55 14.05 -15.22
C SER A 31 7.74 14.89 -14.21
N SER A 32 6.45 14.58 -14.01
CA SER A 32 5.59 15.39 -13.13
C SER A 32 5.93 15.22 -11.65
N LYS A 33 6.23 16.35 -10.99
CA LYS A 33 6.51 16.42 -9.53
C LYS A 33 5.31 15.98 -8.67
N ALA A 34 4.10 16.03 -9.21
CA ALA A 34 2.87 15.75 -8.49
C ALA A 34 2.48 14.26 -8.49
N GLY A 35 3.23 13.43 -9.23
CA GLY A 35 3.02 11.99 -9.33
C GLY A 35 2.24 11.58 -10.59
N PRO A 36 2.54 10.41 -11.19
CA PRO A 36 1.97 9.98 -12.47
C PRO A 36 0.43 9.96 -12.50
N LEU A 37 -0.20 9.44 -11.44
CA LEU A 37 -1.65 9.26 -11.40
C LEU A 37 -2.40 10.61 -11.35
N LEU A 38 -1.84 11.61 -10.66
CA LEU A 38 -2.43 12.95 -10.62
C LEU A 38 -2.29 13.65 -11.98
N GLN A 39 -1.15 13.50 -12.66
CA GLN A 39 -0.95 14.07 -14.00
C GLN A 39 -1.94 13.49 -15.02
N ILE A 40 -2.16 12.17 -15.00
CA ILE A 40 -3.13 11.51 -15.87
C ILE A 40 -4.55 12.02 -15.58
N LEU A 41 -4.92 12.16 -14.30
CA LEU A 41 -6.22 12.71 -13.92
C LEU A 41 -6.40 14.17 -14.35
N LEU A 42 -5.33 14.98 -14.29
CA LEU A 42 -5.33 16.35 -14.80
C LEU A 42 -5.54 16.40 -16.32
N HIS A 43 -4.88 15.51 -17.07
CA HIS A 43 -5.08 15.38 -18.51
C HIS A 43 -6.53 15.02 -18.83
N ALA A 44 -7.16 14.16 -18.01
CA ALA A 44 -8.56 13.76 -18.16
C ALA A 44 -9.56 14.89 -17.88
N THR A 45 -9.38 15.60 -16.76
CA THR A 45 -10.38 16.57 -16.28
C THR A 45 -10.18 17.97 -16.83
N GLN A 46 -8.98 18.31 -17.30
CA GLN A 46 -8.56 19.68 -17.66
C GLN A 46 -8.85 20.70 -16.54
N ASN A 47 -9.01 20.22 -15.30
CA ASN A 47 -9.36 21.01 -14.13
C ASN A 47 -8.67 20.43 -12.89
N THR A 48 -7.89 21.27 -12.22
CA THR A 48 -7.10 20.91 -11.03
C THR A 48 -7.96 20.49 -9.85
N ALA A 49 -9.06 21.19 -9.58
CA ALA A 49 -9.95 20.85 -8.47
C ALA A 49 -10.65 19.49 -8.69
N GLY A 50 -11.05 19.21 -9.93
CA GLY A 50 -11.66 17.93 -10.30
C GLY A 50 -10.69 16.76 -10.19
N ALA A 51 -9.45 16.93 -10.65
CA ALA A 51 -8.42 15.89 -10.58
C ALA A 51 -8.05 15.54 -9.13
N ILE A 52 -7.91 16.56 -8.26
CA ILE A 52 -7.59 16.35 -6.85
C ILE A 52 -8.74 15.61 -6.15
N CYS A 53 -9.99 15.98 -6.41
CA CYS A 53 -11.15 15.29 -5.84
C CYS A 53 -11.18 13.81 -6.24
N LEU A 54 -10.91 13.50 -7.51
CA LEU A 54 -10.84 12.13 -8.00
C LEU A 54 -9.65 11.35 -7.40
N LEU A 55 -8.53 12.02 -7.12
CA LEU A 55 -7.35 11.41 -6.47
C LEU A 55 -7.61 11.08 -4.98
N MET A 56 -8.43 11.87 -4.29
CA MET A 56 -8.71 11.65 -2.86
C MET A 56 -9.40 10.32 -2.59
N LEU A 57 -10.27 9.86 -3.50
CA LEU A 57 -10.97 8.58 -3.37
C LEU A 57 -9.99 7.38 -3.24
N PRO A 58 -9.09 7.11 -4.21
CA PRO A 58 -8.14 6.01 -4.10
C PRO A 58 -7.13 6.21 -2.96
N LEU A 59 -6.78 7.45 -2.59
CA LEU A 59 -5.92 7.71 -1.44
C LEU A 59 -6.56 7.23 -0.13
N VAL A 60 -7.84 7.54 0.10
CA VAL A 60 -8.57 7.07 1.27
C VAL A 60 -8.66 5.54 1.26
N CYS A 61 -8.97 4.93 0.12
CA CYS A 61 -8.98 3.47 -0.02
C CYS A 61 -7.62 2.83 0.31
N LEU A 62 -6.51 3.45 -0.12
CA LEU A 62 -5.16 2.96 0.14
C LEU A 62 -4.83 2.98 1.63
N VAL A 63 -5.24 4.02 2.36
CA VAL A 63 -5.04 4.10 3.82
C VAL A 63 -5.75 2.95 4.52
N PHE A 64 -7.04 2.73 4.22
CA PHE A 64 -7.80 1.62 4.81
C PHE A 64 -7.23 0.24 4.45
N ALA A 65 -6.84 0.05 3.18
CA ALA A 65 -6.21 -1.19 2.73
C ALA A 65 -4.90 -1.47 3.49
N THR A 66 -4.06 -0.44 3.66
CA THR A 66 -2.79 -0.55 4.38
C THR A 66 -3.00 -0.92 5.85
N LEU A 67 -3.95 -0.29 6.53
CA LEU A 67 -4.31 -0.62 7.91
C LEU A 67 -4.82 -2.06 8.04
N SER A 68 -5.63 -2.51 7.09
CA SER A 68 -6.17 -3.88 7.05
C SER A 68 -5.05 -4.92 6.87
N VAL A 69 -4.13 -4.68 5.93
CA VAL A 69 -2.98 -5.56 5.68
C VAL A 69 -2.06 -5.59 6.89
N MET A 70 -1.75 -4.44 7.50
CA MET A 70 -0.91 -4.38 8.70
C MET A 70 -1.51 -5.16 9.87
N THR A 71 -2.82 -5.02 10.08
CA THR A 71 -3.56 -5.78 11.11
C THR A 71 -3.51 -7.28 10.84
N THR A 72 -3.72 -7.70 9.59
CA THR A 72 -3.73 -9.11 9.19
C THR A 72 -2.34 -9.72 9.34
N SER A 73 -1.29 -9.03 8.90
CA SER A 73 0.10 -9.46 9.02
C SER A 73 0.54 -9.66 10.46
N SER A 74 0.19 -8.73 11.35
CA SER A 74 0.47 -8.88 12.79
C SER A 74 -0.20 -10.13 13.39
N ARG A 75 -1.44 -10.43 12.99
CA ARG A 75 -2.16 -11.65 13.42
C ARG A 75 -1.55 -12.93 12.85
N MET A 76 -1.08 -12.91 11.60
CA MET A 76 -0.38 -14.05 10.98
C MET A 76 0.94 -14.35 11.70
N ILE A 77 1.73 -13.32 12.00
CA ILE A 77 2.99 -13.46 12.76
C ILE A 77 2.73 -13.98 14.17
N PHE A 78 1.69 -13.47 14.84
CA PHE A 78 1.28 -13.98 16.15
C PHE A 78 0.89 -15.46 16.11
N ALA A 79 0.08 -15.88 15.14
CA ALA A 79 -0.31 -17.28 14.99
C ALA A 79 0.91 -18.17 14.72
N PHE A 80 1.82 -17.73 13.85
CA PHE A 80 3.05 -18.45 13.56
C PHE A 80 4.00 -18.54 14.78
N ALA A 81 4.07 -17.47 15.58
CA ALA A 81 4.80 -17.46 16.84
C ALA A 81 4.20 -18.44 17.85
N ARG A 82 2.86 -18.50 17.95
CA ARG A 82 2.15 -19.45 18.83
C ARG A 82 2.47 -20.89 18.46
N ASP A 83 2.59 -21.18 17.17
CA ASP A 83 2.91 -22.52 16.66
C ASP A 83 4.42 -22.85 16.76
N GLY A 84 5.22 -21.98 17.39
CA GLY A 84 6.65 -22.21 17.65
C GLY A 84 7.58 -21.90 16.47
N GLY A 85 7.08 -21.30 15.40
CA GLY A 85 7.82 -21.09 14.15
C GLY A 85 8.88 -19.98 14.16
N LEU A 86 8.94 -19.14 15.20
CA LEU A 86 9.90 -18.04 15.30
C LEU A 86 11.00 -18.30 16.35
N PRO A 87 12.26 -17.91 16.07
CA PRO A 87 13.28 -17.78 17.11
C PRO A 87 12.80 -16.69 18.09
N ALA A 88 12.57 -17.05 19.35
CA ALA A 88 11.86 -16.26 20.36
C ALA A 88 10.32 -16.21 20.24
N SER A 89 9.70 -17.31 19.80
CA SER A 89 8.24 -17.55 19.77
C SER A 89 7.48 -17.08 21.03
N ARG A 90 8.02 -17.32 22.24
CA ARG A 90 7.40 -16.89 23.52
C ARG A 90 7.25 -15.37 23.66
N PHE A 91 8.15 -14.59 23.07
CA PHE A 91 8.10 -13.13 23.14
C PHE A 91 7.09 -12.56 22.14
N PHE A 92 7.04 -13.11 20.92
CA PHE A 92 6.10 -12.66 19.87
C PHE A 92 4.68 -13.22 20.04
N ALA A 93 4.52 -14.35 20.73
CA ALA A 93 3.22 -14.92 21.10
C ALA A 93 2.60 -14.28 22.35
N HIS A 94 3.21 -13.23 22.92
CA HIS A 94 2.65 -12.52 24.07
C HIS A 94 1.61 -11.48 23.62
N VAL A 95 0.36 -11.64 24.06
CA VAL A 95 -0.74 -10.71 23.80
C VAL A 95 -0.87 -9.73 24.96
N HIS A 96 -1.00 -8.44 24.65
CA HIS A 96 -1.18 -7.43 25.68
C HIS A 96 -2.62 -7.47 26.23
N GLN A 97 -2.79 -7.69 27.55
CA GLN A 97 -4.11 -7.96 28.15
C GLN A 97 -5.10 -6.79 28.09
N ARG A 98 -4.62 -5.53 28.10
CA ARG A 98 -5.52 -4.36 28.04
C ARG A 98 -6.01 -4.03 26.64
N LEU A 99 -5.21 -4.31 25.62
CA LEU A 99 -5.52 -3.96 24.22
C LEU A 99 -5.97 -5.18 23.40
N GLY A 100 -5.79 -6.40 23.90
CA GLY A 100 -6.13 -7.63 23.17
C GLY A 100 -5.33 -7.84 21.88
N LEU A 101 -4.22 -7.12 21.73
CA LEU A 101 -3.43 -7.04 20.50
C LEU A 101 -1.99 -7.56 20.74
N PRO A 102 -1.41 -8.33 19.81
CA PRO A 102 -0.03 -8.78 19.90
C PRO A 102 0.93 -7.66 19.50
N LEU A 103 1.19 -6.73 20.43
CA LEU A 103 2.03 -5.54 20.19
C LEU A 103 3.45 -5.90 19.70
N ASN A 104 4.02 -7.00 20.19
CA ASN A 104 5.36 -7.44 19.79
C ASN A 104 5.39 -7.91 18.32
N ALA A 105 4.35 -8.61 17.87
CA ALA A 105 4.21 -9.03 16.47
C ALA A 105 3.94 -7.83 15.55
N LEU A 106 3.16 -6.84 16.03
CA LEU A 106 2.96 -5.58 15.32
C LEU A 106 4.28 -4.82 15.16
N ALA A 107 5.06 -4.67 16.23
CA ALA A 107 6.36 -4.00 16.20
C ALA A 107 7.32 -4.65 15.20
N LEU A 108 7.36 -5.99 15.14
CA LEU A 108 8.16 -6.70 14.14
C LEU A 108 7.68 -6.44 12.71
N THR A 109 6.36 -6.43 12.49
CA THR A 109 5.77 -6.09 11.18
C THR A 109 6.17 -4.67 10.75
N THR A 110 6.03 -3.70 11.65
CA THR A 110 6.40 -2.30 11.41
C THR A 110 7.90 -2.15 11.13
N LEU A 111 8.75 -2.84 11.90
CA LEU A 111 10.20 -2.81 11.73
C LEU A 111 10.58 -3.29 10.33
N VAL A 112 10.02 -4.41 9.88
CA VAL A 112 10.27 -4.95 8.53
C VAL A 112 9.83 -3.96 7.45
N VAL A 113 8.64 -3.35 7.59
CA VAL A 113 8.15 -2.32 6.66
C VAL A 113 9.08 -1.10 6.63
N ILE A 114 9.58 -0.66 7.78
CA ILE A 114 10.54 0.45 7.88
C ILE A 114 11.85 0.09 7.17
N ILE A 115 12.39 -1.12 7.37
CA ILE A 115 13.61 -1.56 6.67
C ILE A 115 13.41 -1.51 5.14
N PHE A 116 12.29 -2.04 4.63
CA PHE A 116 12.00 -1.97 3.20
C PHE A 116 11.80 -0.53 2.71
N GLY A 117 11.16 0.32 3.51
CA GLY A 117 11.05 1.75 3.23
C GLY A 117 12.39 2.47 3.18
N LEU A 118 13.32 2.13 4.10
CA LEU A 118 14.68 2.67 4.11
C LEU A 118 15.48 2.22 2.89
N ILE A 119 15.30 0.99 2.42
CA ILE A 119 15.90 0.53 1.16
C ILE A 119 15.37 1.35 -0.01
N PHE A 120 14.07 1.63 -0.07
CA PHE A 120 13.48 2.46 -1.12
C PHE A 120 14.03 3.90 -1.09
N LEU A 121 14.18 4.49 0.10
CA LEU A 121 14.80 5.81 0.27
C LEU A 121 16.28 5.80 -0.14
N GLY A 122 17.04 4.80 0.28
CA GLY A 122 18.47 4.66 -0.08
C GLY A 122 18.69 4.33 -1.56
N SER A 123 17.69 3.76 -2.23
CA SER A 123 17.71 3.45 -3.66
C SER A 123 17.48 4.68 -4.56
N SER A 124 17.27 5.88 -3.99
CA SER A 124 17.05 7.09 -4.78
C SER A 124 18.34 7.54 -5.49
N ARG A 125 18.47 7.06 -6.74
CA ARG A 125 19.03 7.86 -7.82
C ARG A 125 18.20 9.13 -7.91
N ILE A 126 18.76 10.23 -7.41
CA ILE A 126 18.30 11.60 -7.62
C ILE A 126 18.38 11.86 -9.14
N PRO A 127 17.26 11.95 -9.88
CA PRO A 127 17.30 12.48 -11.23
C PRO A 127 17.34 14.01 -11.08
N ASN A 128 18.48 14.60 -11.43
CA ASN A 128 18.58 16.04 -11.67
C ASN A 128 17.77 16.42 -12.90
#